data_AF-A0A1C5FW51-F1
#
_entry.id   AF-A0A1C5FW51-F1
#
_cell.length_a   1.000
_cell.length_b   1.000
_cell.length_c   1.000
_cell.angle_alpha   90.00
_cell.angle_beta   90.00
_cell.angle_gamma   90.00
#
_symmetry.space_group_name_H-M   'P 1'
#
loop_
_entity.id
_entity.type
_entity.pdbx_description
1 polymer ?
#
loop_
_entity_poly.entity_id
_entity_poly.type
_entity_poly.pdbx_seq_one_letter_code
_entity_poly.pdbx_strand_id
1 'polypeptide(L)'
;QGNAWAIATVEDLAGSIECMVFPATYQLVSGQLIEDTVVFVKGRLDRREDVPRLVAMELSVPDLSARHAPLCLEMLEARVTPRSVQQLKEILQAHPGPTEVHLRVRGRARTTVYRLGHRVGIRPEFWADLKAAVAVTRGG
;
A
#
# COMPACT_ATOMS: atom_id res chain seq x y z
N GLN A 1 22.39 28.69 -20.43
CA GLN A 1 21.53 28.55 -19.24
C GLN A 1 21.68 27.12 -18.71
N GLY A 2 21.83 26.90 -17.40
CA GLY A 2 21.87 25.55 -16.81
C GLY A 2 20.46 24.97 -16.65
N ASN A 3 20.30 23.66 -16.84
CA ASN A 3 19.01 23.00 -16.61
C ASN A 3 18.78 22.80 -15.10
N ALA A 4 17.57 23.09 -14.62
CA ALA A 4 17.22 22.96 -13.20
C ALA A 4 17.27 21.50 -12.73
N TRP A 5 17.72 21.30 -11.50
CA TRP A 5 17.80 20.01 -10.80
C TRP A 5 17.52 20.24 -9.31
N ALA A 6 17.25 19.17 -8.57
CA ALA A 6 17.03 19.24 -7.13
C ALA A 6 17.70 18.09 -6.39
N ILE A 7 18.01 18.32 -5.11
CA ILE A 7 18.26 17.28 -4.12
C ILE A 7 17.15 17.43 -3.08
N ALA A 8 16.46 16.34 -2.80
CA ALA A 8 15.44 16.24 -1.76
C ALA A 8 15.84 15.14 -0.76
N THR A 9 15.45 15.28 0.50
CA THR A 9 15.62 14.22 1.49
C THR A 9 14.36 13.38 1.56
N VAL A 10 14.49 12.06 1.45
CA VAL A 10 13.39 11.11 1.66
C VAL A 10 13.65 10.36 2.95
N GLU A 11 12.66 10.33 3.84
CA GLU A 11 12.78 9.69 5.15
C GLU A 11 11.65 8.71 5.47
N ASP A 12 11.97 7.75 6.32
CA ASP A 12 11.02 6.85 6.97
C ASP A 12 11.36 6.71 8.47
N LEU A 13 10.72 5.76 9.17
CA LEU A 13 10.95 5.53 10.59
C LEU A 13 12.36 5.03 10.94
N ALA A 14 13.12 4.53 9.96
CA ALA A 14 14.45 3.95 10.14
C ALA A 14 15.58 4.91 9.75
N GLY A 15 15.30 5.96 8.97
CA GLY A 15 16.27 7.00 8.63
C GLY A 15 15.92 7.78 7.37
N SER A 16 16.94 8.39 6.77
CA SER A 16 16.80 9.27 5.61
C SER A 16 17.84 9.00 4.53
N ILE A 17 17.51 9.28 3.27
CA ILE A 17 18.42 9.21 2.12
C ILE A 17 18.30 10.47 1.26
N GLU A 18 19.43 10.97 0.77
CA GLU A 18 19.43 12.03 -0.25
C GLU A 18 18.94 11.46 -1.59
N CYS A 19 18.00 12.17 -2.20
CA CYS A 19 17.40 11.86 -3.47
C CYS A 19 17.71 12.95 -4.50
N MET A 20 18.57 12.61 -5.46
CA MET A 20 18.97 13.49 -6.55
C MET A 20 18.02 13.37 -7.74
N VAL A 21 17.47 14.50 -8.17
CA VAL A 21 16.55 14.61 -9.31
C VAL A 21 17.23 15.36 -10.43
N PHE A 22 17.73 14.63 -11.43
CA PHE A 22 18.38 15.21 -12.61
C PHE A 22 17.39 15.98 -13.49
N PRO A 23 17.87 16.90 -14.35
CA PRO A 23 16.99 17.83 -15.05
C PRO A 23 15.86 17.22 -15.88
N ALA A 24 16.10 16.09 -16.55
CA ALA A 24 15.07 15.40 -17.30
C ALA A 24 13.90 14.95 -16.41
N THR A 25 14.21 14.37 -15.25
CA THR A 25 13.20 13.96 -14.27
C THR A 25 12.60 15.17 -13.56
N TYR A 26 13.41 16.18 -13.24
CA TYR A 26 12.98 17.39 -12.53
C TYR A 26 11.88 18.12 -13.30
N GLN A 27 12.02 18.26 -14.62
CA GLN A 27 11.00 18.86 -15.47
C GLN A 27 9.64 18.14 -15.37
N LEU A 28 9.65 16.83 -15.15
CA LEU A 28 8.43 16.02 -15.05
C LEU A 28 7.79 16.06 -13.65
N VAL A 29 8.61 16.17 -12.61
CA VAL A 29 8.15 15.95 -11.21
C VAL A 29 8.24 17.21 -10.33
N SER A 30 8.75 18.33 -10.85
CA SER A 30 8.98 19.56 -10.06
C SER A 30 7.77 20.02 -9.25
N GLY A 31 6.56 19.94 -9.80
CA GLY A 31 5.32 20.29 -9.09
C GLY A 31 4.92 19.34 -7.96
N GLN A 32 5.57 18.19 -7.83
CA GLN A 32 5.36 17.20 -6.76
C GLN A 32 6.46 17.24 -5.69
N LEU A 33 7.52 18.03 -5.89
CA LEU A 33 8.60 18.22 -4.91
C LEU A 33 8.17 19.26 -3.87
N ILE A 34 7.26 18.85 -3.00
CA ILE A 34 6.69 19.67 -1.93
C ILE A 34 7.15 19.08 -0.60
N GLU A 35 7.55 19.94 0.34
CA GLU A 35 7.89 19.53 1.71
C GLU A 35 6.73 18.76 2.35
N ASP A 36 7.07 17.81 3.23
CA ASP A 36 6.13 16.95 3.98
C ASP A 36 5.14 16.14 3.13
N THR A 37 5.41 15.96 1.84
CA THR A 37 4.57 15.16 0.95
C THR A 37 5.01 13.70 0.94
N VAL A 38 4.09 12.79 1.28
CA VAL A 38 4.31 11.35 1.10
C VAL A 38 4.43 11.06 -0.40
N VAL A 39 5.49 10.36 -0.79
CA VAL A 39 5.77 10.06 -2.20
C VAL A 39 6.23 8.61 -2.37
N PHE A 40 5.98 8.04 -3.54
CA PHE A 40 6.73 6.91 -4.04
C PHE A 40 7.85 7.42 -4.93
N VAL A 41 9.08 7.00 -4.63
CA VAL A 41 10.25 7.31 -5.46
C VAL A 41 10.81 6.02 -6.03
N LYS A 42 10.94 5.97 -7.35
CA LYS A 42 11.65 4.90 -8.05
C LYS A 42 12.94 5.47 -8.59
N GLY A 43 14.03 4.81 -8.29
CA GLY A 43 15.35 5.31 -8.64
C GLY A 43 16.43 4.25 -8.59
N ARG A 44 17.62 4.66 -8.99
CA ARG A 44 18.83 3.84 -8.87
C ARG A 44 19.61 4.30 -7.64
N LEU A 45 20.03 3.35 -6.82
CA LEU A 45 20.96 3.64 -5.73
C LEU A 45 22.37 3.85 -6.30
N ASP A 46 22.93 5.03 -6.08
CA ASP A 46 24.33 5.34 -6.38
C ASP A 46 25.17 5.20 -5.11
N ARG A 47 26.24 4.42 -5.20
CA ARG A 47 27.13 4.03 -4.09
C ARG A 47 28.59 4.37 -4.36
N ARG A 48 28.84 5.31 -5.27
CA ARG A 48 30.20 5.74 -5.62
C ARG A 48 30.88 6.53 -4.49
N GLU A 49 30.07 7.15 -3.63
CA GLU A 49 30.49 7.97 -2.49
C GLU A 49 30.28 7.20 -1.18
N ASP A 50 30.89 7.69 -0.08
CA ASP A 50 30.77 7.08 1.25
C ASP A 50 29.32 7.03 1.76
N VAL A 51 28.53 8.05 1.43
CA VAL A 51 27.09 8.09 1.72
C VAL A 51 26.32 7.78 0.43
N PRO A 52 25.56 6.67 0.38
CA PRO A 52 24.81 6.31 -0.81
C PRO A 52 23.65 7.28 -1.02
N ARG A 53 23.38 7.62 -2.28
CA ARG A 53 22.29 8.52 -2.68
C ARG A 53 21.34 7.83 -3.66
N LEU A 54 20.06 8.19 -3.62
CA LEU A 54 19.07 7.73 -4.57
C LEU A 54 19.04 8.68 -5.78
N VAL A 55 19.26 8.18 -6.99
CA VAL A 55 19.01 8.94 -8.21
C VAL A 55 17.58 8.69 -8.66
N ALA A 56 16.70 9.68 -8.51
CA ALA A 56 15.30 9.60 -8.88
C ALA A 56 15.13 9.45 -10.39
N MET A 57 14.30 8.49 -10.79
CA MET A 57 13.87 8.29 -12.17
C MET A 57 12.40 8.62 -12.33
N GLU A 58 11.58 8.26 -11.33
CA GLU A 58 10.15 8.55 -11.28
C GLU A 58 9.75 8.95 -9.85
N LEU A 59 8.76 9.83 -9.73
CA LEU A 59 8.15 10.21 -8.47
C LEU A 59 6.62 10.26 -8.67
N SER A 60 5.87 9.74 -7.71
CA SER A 60 4.42 9.85 -7.68
C SER A 60 3.90 10.13 -6.27
N VAL A 61 2.88 10.96 -6.17
CA VAL A 61 2.13 11.16 -4.92
C VAL A 61 1.04 10.07 -4.84
N PRO A 62 1.01 9.24 -3.77
CA PRO A 62 -0.06 8.29 -3.57
C PRO A 62 -1.38 9.02 -3.34
N ASP A 63 -2.45 8.51 -3.95
CA ASP A 63 -3.80 8.94 -3.56
C ASP A 63 -4.12 8.39 -2.16
N LEU A 64 -3.95 9.24 -1.15
CA LEU A 64 -4.28 8.93 0.24
C LEU A 64 -5.73 9.29 0.60
N SER A 65 -6.57 9.71 -0.36
CA SER A 65 -7.99 9.96 -0.11
C SER A 65 -8.74 8.67 0.27
N ALA A 66 -8.21 7.51 -0.14
CA ALA A 66 -8.70 6.18 0.22
C ALA A 66 -8.43 5.79 1.69
N ARG A 67 -7.97 6.71 2.57
CA ARG A 67 -7.78 6.46 4.02
C ARG A 67 -9.01 5.87 4.72
N HIS A 68 -10.20 6.03 4.15
CA HIS A 68 -11.46 5.45 4.66
C HIS A 68 -12.09 4.40 3.73
N ALA A 69 -11.40 3.99 2.67
CA ALA A 69 -11.91 2.95 1.79
C ALA A 69 -11.98 1.62 2.56
N PRO A 70 -13.07 0.84 2.36
CA PRO A 70 -13.19 -0.46 3.01
C PRO A 70 -12.09 -1.39 2.50
N LEU A 71 -11.50 -2.15 3.42
CA LEU A 71 -10.65 -3.27 3.08
C LEU A 71 -11.47 -4.30 2.29
N CYS A 72 -11.14 -4.48 1.01
CA CYS A 72 -11.74 -5.50 0.18
C CYS A 72 -10.93 -6.80 0.28
N LEU A 73 -11.53 -7.80 0.90
CA LEU A 73 -11.06 -9.18 0.90
C LEU A 73 -11.70 -9.94 -0.25
N GLU A 74 -11.02 -10.95 -0.77
CA GLU A 74 -11.52 -11.75 -1.88
C GLU A 74 -11.46 -13.24 -1.58
N MET A 75 -12.52 -13.97 -1.93
CA MET A 75 -12.61 -15.42 -1.81
C MET A 75 -13.32 -16.02 -3.02
N LEU A 76 -12.90 -17.20 -3.48
CA LEU A 76 -13.65 -17.97 -4.46
C LEU A 76 -14.92 -18.55 -3.82
N GLU A 77 -16.04 -18.57 -4.54
CA GLU A 77 -17.31 -19.15 -4.07
C GLU A 77 -17.14 -20.60 -3.58
N ALA A 78 -16.33 -21.40 -4.28
CA ALA A 78 -16.00 -22.78 -3.89
C ALA A 78 -15.24 -22.91 -2.55
N ARG A 79 -14.70 -21.81 -2.00
CA ARG A 79 -14.00 -21.75 -0.72
C ARG A 79 -14.88 -21.19 0.41
N VAL A 80 -16.11 -20.78 0.12
CA VAL A 80 -17.07 -20.33 1.12
C VAL A 80 -17.68 -21.57 1.78
N THR A 81 -17.17 -21.90 2.96
CA THR A 81 -17.62 -23.03 3.78
C THR A 81 -17.92 -22.54 5.19
N PRO A 82 -18.73 -23.24 6.00
CA PRO A 82 -18.99 -22.84 7.39
C PRO A 82 -17.69 -22.64 8.19
N ARG A 83 -16.68 -23.50 7.95
CA ARG A 83 -15.37 -23.40 8.59
C ARG A 83 -14.63 -22.12 8.18
N SER A 84 -14.51 -21.83 6.89
CA SER A 84 -13.78 -20.64 6.42
C SER A 84 -14.48 -19.34 6.82
N VAL A 85 -15.81 -19.33 6.86
CA VAL A 85 -16.61 -18.20 7.36
C VAL A 85 -16.37 -17.98 8.86
N GLN A 86 -16.38 -19.05 9.66
CA GLN A 86 -16.13 -18.98 11.10
C GLN A 86 -14.71 -18.49 11.41
N GLN A 87 -13.70 -19.04 10.72
CA GLN A 87 -12.30 -18.60 10.86
C GLN A 87 -12.13 -17.13 10.47
N LEU A 88 -12.72 -16.70 9.34
CA LEU A 88 -12.68 -15.30 8.94
C LEU A 88 -13.29 -14.41 10.03
N LYS A 89 -14.46 -14.78 10.56
CA LYS A 89 -15.13 -14.03 11.64
C LYS A 89 -14.23 -13.87 12.88
N GLU A 90 -13.59 -14.95 13.32
CA GLU A 90 -12.67 -14.94 14.48
C GLU A 90 -11.49 -13.99 14.25
N ILE A 91 -10.86 -14.03 13.07
CA ILE A 91 -9.75 -13.13 12.72
C ILE A 91 -10.21 -11.67 12.71
N LEU A 92 -11.36 -11.38 12.09
CA LEU A 92 -11.88 -10.01 12.05
C LEU A 92 -12.20 -9.47 13.45
N GLN A 93 -12.62 -10.32 14.39
CA GLN A 93 -12.87 -9.94 15.78
C GLN A 93 -11.59 -9.76 16.59
N ALA A 94 -10.53 -10.53 16.29
CA ALA A 94 -9.25 -10.46 16.98
C ALA A 94 -8.44 -9.19 16.66
N HIS A 95 -8.73 -8.53 15.53
CA HIS A 95 -7.97 -7.38 15.02
C HIS A 95 -8.81 -6.09 14.91
N PRO A 96 -9.42 -5.56 15.99
CA PRO A 96 -10.26 -4.38 15.91
C PRO A 96 -9.49 -3.13 15.44
N GLY A 97 -10.17 -2.25 14.71
CA GLY A 97 -9.61 -0.98 14.24
C GLY A 97 -10.59 -0.15 13.40
N PRO A 98 -10.11 0.89 12.68
CA PRO A 98 -10.99 1.88 12.06
C PRO A 98 -11.55 1.46 10.69
N THR A 99 -10.92 0.51 9.99
CA THR A 99 -11.18 0.23 8.57
C THR A 99 -12.32 -0.77 8.37
N GLU A 100 -13.37 -0.39 7.65
CA GLU A 100 -14.48 -1.29 7.31
C GLU A 100 -14.03 -2.46 6.42
N VAL A 101 -14.65 -3.63 6.54
CA VAL A 101 -14.29 -4.82 5.75
C VAL A 101 -15.42 -5.25 4.82
N HIS A 102 -15.09 -5.38 3.54
CA HIS A 102 -15.93 -5.97 2.51
C HIS A 102 -15.33 -7.31 2.07
N LEU A 103 -16.18 -8.30 1.77
CA LEU A 103 -15.79 -9.57 1.19
C LEU A 103 -16.38 -9.71 -0.21
N ARG A 104 -15.50 -9.85 -1.19
CA ARG A 104 -15.84 -10.15 -2.57
C ARG A 104 -15.77 -11.65 -2.80
N VAL A 105 -16.93 -12.26 -3.04
CA VAL A 105 -17.05 -13.68 -3.38
C VAL A 105 -17.13 -13.82 -4.89
N ARG A 106 -16.08 -14.38 -5.51
CA ARG A 106 -16.03 -14.65 -6.94
C ARG A 106 -16.64 -16.02 -7.25
N GLY A 107 -17.82 -16.02 -7.85
CA GLY A 107 -18.43 -17.20 -8.46
C GLY A 107 -18.05 -17.34 -9.94
N ARG A 108 -18.58 -18.37 -10.60
CA ARG A 108 -18.32 -18.59 -12.05
C ARG A 108 -18.95 -17.55 -12.96
N ALA A 109 -20.18 -17.12 -12.64
CA ALA A 109 -20.97 -16.22 -13.50
C ALA A 109 -21.07 -14.79 -12.96
N ARG A 110 -20.89 -14.60 -11.65
CA ARG A 110 -21.00 -13.29 -11.00
C ARG A 110 -20.06 -13.18 -9.82
N THR A 111 -19.80 -11.94 -9.44
CA THR A 111 -19.11 -11.60 -8.21
C THR A 111 -20.08 -10.89 -7.27
N THR A 112 -20.19 -11.36 -6.04
CA THR A 112 -21.04 -10.75 -5.00
C THR A 112 -20.16 -10.06 -3.97
N VAL A 113 -20.49 -8.84 -3.59
CA VAL A 113 -19.78 -8.08 -2.55
C VAL A 113 -20.64 -8.00 -1.29
N TYR A 114 -20.09 -8.47 -0.16
CA TYR A 114 -20.72 -8.44 1.14
C TYR A 114 -20.05 -7.41 2.03
N ARG A 115 -20.83 -6.53 2.67
CA ARG A 115 -20.33 -5.73 3.80
C ARG A 115 -20.41 -6.58 5.05
N LEU A 116 -19.26 -6.86 5.68
CA LEU A 116 -19.20 -7.81 6.80
C LEU A 116 -19.59 -7.20 8.15
N GLY A 117 -19.75 -5.88 8.25
CA GLY A 117 -20.08 -5.20 9.50
C GLY A 117 -18.94 -5.16 10.53
N HIS A 118 -17.76 -5.68 10.17
CA HIS A 118 -16.56 -5.62 11.00
C HIS A 118 -15.67 -4.45 10.60
N ARG A 119 -14.93 -3.91 11.58
CA ARG A 119 -13.86 -2.95 11.36
C ARG A 119 -12.55 -3.46 11.95
N VAL A 120 -11.47 -3.35 11.19
CA VAL A 120 -10.18 -3.95 11.54
C VAL A 120 -9.02 -2.97 11.49
N GLY A 121 -8.00 -3.23 12.29
CA GLY A 121 -6.72 -2.53 12.24
C GLY A 121 -5.78 -3.26 11.28
N ILE A 122 -5.43 -2.64 10.16
CA ILE A 122 -4.55 -3.24 9.15
C ILE A 122 -3.09 -3.18 9.64
N ARG A 123 -2.65 -4.25 10.31
CA ARG A 123 -1.30 -4.45 10.83
C ARG A 123 -0.68 -5.74 10.27
N PRO A 124 0.65 -5.94 10.34
CA PRO A 124 1.28 -7.15 9.81
C PRO A 124 0.68 -8.46 10.36
N GLU A 125 0.28 -8.48 11.63
CA GLU A 125 -0.25 -9.65 12.32
C GLU A 125 -1.61 -10.09 11.74
N PHE A 126 -2.48 -9.12 11.42
CA PHE A 126 -3.76 -9.38 10.75
C PHE A 126 -3.60 -10.12 9.42
N TRP A 127 -2.60 -9.73 8.62
CA TRP A 127 -2.32 -10.40 7.35
C TRP A 127 -1.72 -11.79 7.50
N ALA A 128 -0.92 -12.00 8.55
CA ALA A 128 -0.37 -13.32 8.88
C ALA A 128 -1.51 -14.30 9.22
N ASP A 129 -2.43 -13.90 10.10
CA ASP A 129 -3.57 -14.72 10.50
C ASP A 129 -4.50 -15.03 9.32
N LEU A 130 -4.82 -14.03 8.48
CA LEU A 130 -5.62 -14.23 7.27
C LEU A 130 -5.03 -15.28 6.34
N LYS A 131 -3.72 -15.20 6.06
CA LYS A 131 -3.02 -16.14 5.17
C LYS A 131 -2.96 -17.55 5.75
N ALA A 132 -2.80 -17.67 7.07
CA ALA A 132 -2.71 -18.96 7.76
C ALA A 132 -4.05 -19.70 7.79
N ALA A 133 -5.16 -18.96 7.92
CA ALA A 133 -6.46 -19.54 8.23
C ALA A 133 -7.40 -19.64 7.03
N VAL A 134 -7.28 -18.75 6.03
CA VAL A 134 -8.26 -18.67 4.93
C VAL A 134 -7.57 -18.42 3.59
N ALA A 135 -8.08 -19.04 2.51
CA ALA A 135 -7.67 -18.74 1.14
C ALA A 135 -8.28 -17.41 0.66
N VAL A 136 -8.00 -16.34 1.41
CA VAL A 136 -8.45 -14.98 1.15
C VAL A 136 -7.26 -14.14 0.70
N THR A 137 -7.44 -13.36 -0.35
CA THR A 137 -6.44 -12.41 -0.83
C THR A 137 -6.97 -10.99 -0.70
N ARG A 138 -6.04 -10.01 -0.65
CA ARG A 138 -6.41 -8.60 -0.79
C ARG A 138 -6.94 -8.38 -2.20
N GLY A 139 -8.17 -7.87 -2.30
CA GLY A 139 -8.71 -7.38 -3.57
C GLY A 139 -7.92 -6.15 -3.99
N GLY A 140 -7.43 -6.16 -5.23
CA GLY A 140 -6.89 -4.98 -5.89
C GLY A 140 -7.96 -3.93 -6.16
#